data_AF-A0A2D8LXX7-F1
#
_entry.id   AF-A0A2D8LXX7-F1
#
_cell.length_a   1.000
_cell.length_b   1.000
_cell.length_c   1.000
_cell.angle_alpha   90.00
_cell.angle_beta   90.00
_cell.angle_gamma   90.00
#
_symmetry.space_group_name_H-M   'P 1'
#
loop_
_entity.id
_entity.type
_entity.pdbx_description
1 polymer ?
#
loop_
_entity_poly.entity_id
_entity_poly.type
_entity_poly.pdbx_seq_one_letter_code
_entity_poly.pdbx_strand_id
1 'polypeptide(L)' 'MEDIMLDQFNTASLAKLSRAELLALLANYQAKLLAAPDEIERAKLQSQISMIRSAFEFG' A
#
# COMPACT_ATOMS: atom_id res chain seq x y z
N MET A 1 1.23 0.47 -26.19
CA MET A 1 2.34 0.92 -25.33
C MET A 1 2.28 0.02 -24.10
N GLU A 2 3.02 -1.08 -24.17
CA GLU A 2 3.43 -1.86 -23.01
C GLU A 2 4.44 -1.05 -22.20
N ASP A 3 4.65 -1.50 -20.96
CA ASP A 3 5.24 -0.80 -19.81
C ASP A 3 4.26 0.17 -19.12
N ILE A 4 3.95 0.02 -17.84
CA ILE A 4 4.84 -0.36 -16.73
C ILE A 4 3.98 -1.14 -15.74
N MET A 5 4.55 -2.22 -15.19
CA MET A 5 4.08 -2.89 -13.97
C MET A 5 3.38 -1.90 -13.04
N LEU A 6 2.04 -1.86 -13.06
CA LEU A 6 1.33 -1.62 -11.81
C LEU A 6 1.80 -2.78 -10.97
N ASP A 7 2.83 -2.54 -10.17
CA ASP A 7 3.29 -3.40 -9.11
C ASP A 7 2.08 -3.46 -8.16
N GLN A 8 1.11 -4.26 -8.58
CA GLN A 8 -0.12 -4.50 -7.90
C GLN A 8 0.37 -5.20 -6.67
N PHE A 9 0.43 -4.40 -5.61
CA PHE A 9 0.63 -4.82 -4.25
C PHE A 9 -0.38 -5.94 -3.98
N ASN A 10 -0.01 -7.16 -4.32
CA ASN A 10 -0.98 -8.24 -4.42
C ASN A 10 -1.24 -8.72 -3.00
N THR A 11 -2.50 -8.93 -2.65
CA THR A 11 -2.93 -9.32 -1.30
C THR A 11 -2.18 -10.57 -0.80
N ALA A 12 -1.78 -11.45 -1.73
CA ALA A 12 -0.96 -12.62 -1.44
C ALA A 12 0.46 -12.29 -0.93
N SER A 13 1.05 -11.16 -1.34
CA SER A 13 2.34 -10.68 -0.82
C SER A 13 2.18 -10.08 0.57
N LEU A 14 1.08 -9.37 0.83
CA LEU A 14 0.76 -8.83 2.16
C LEU A 14 0.56 -9.93 3.21
N ALA A 15 -0.13 -11.02 2.83
CA ALA A 15 -0.38 -12.15 3.72
C ALA A 15 0.89 -12.90 4.16
N LYS A 16 2.02 -12.72 3.46
CA LYS A 16 3.32 -13.32 3.81
C LYS A 16 4.15 -12.43 4.75
N LEU A 17 3.75 -11.18 4.93
CA LEU A 17 4.45 -10.24 5.79
C LEU A 17 4.05 -10.47 7.25
N SER A 18 5.03 -10.36 8.14
CA SER A 18 4.76 -10.30 9.56
C SER A 18 3.99 -9.01 9.92
N ARG A 19 3.34 -9.03 11.08
CA ARG A 19 2.64 -7.85 11.61
C ARG A 19 3.53 -6.62 11.72
N ALA A 20 4.81 -6.80 12.06
CA ALA A 20 5.77 -5.70 12.15
C ALA A 20 6.10 -5.11 10.77
N GLU A 21 6.26 -5.95 9.76
CA GLU A 21 6.49 -5.52 8.38
C GLU A 21 5.27 -4.81 7.79
N LEU A 22 4.05 -5.30 8.07
CA LEU A 22 2.82 -4.62 7.68
C LEU A 22 2.69 -3.23 8.31
N LEU A 23 3.07 -3.06 9.58
CA LEU A 23 3.07 -1.76 10.25
C LEU A 23 4.11 -0.80 9.65
N ALA A 24 5.32 -1.29 9.38
CA ALA A 24 6.37 -0.49 8.74
C ALA A 24 5.93 -0.04 7.34
N LEU A 25 5.29 -0.94 6.60
CA LEU A 25 4.73 -0.65 5.29
C LEU A 25 3.60 0.39 5.37
N LEU A 26 2.66 0.22 6.30
CA LEU A 26 1.57 1.17 6.52
C LEU A 26 2.11 2.58 6.83
N ALA A 27 3.09 2.68 7.74
CA ALA A 27 3.71 3.94 8.10
C ALA A 27 4.40 4.62 6.89
N ASN A 28 5.10 3.84 6.07
CA ASN A 28 5.74 4.33 4.85
C ASN A 28 4.71 4.89 3.85
N TYR A 29 3.62 4.16 3.59
CA TYR A 29 2.58 4.61 2.67
C TYR A 29 1.80 5.83 3.20
N GLN A 30 1.61 5.93 4.52
CA GLN A 30 1.03 7.13 5.14
C GLN A 30 1.94 8.36 4.98
N ALA A 31 3.25 8.20 5.15
CA ALA A 31 4.21 9.28 4.91
C ALA A 31 4.20 9.74 3.44
N LYS A 32 4.14 8.78 2.49
CA LYS A 32 3.99 9.08 1.06
C LYS A 32 2.69 9.83 0.77
N LEU A 33 1.57 9.44 1.38
CA LEU A 33 0.28 10.13 1.19
C LEU A 33 0.33 11.59 1.66
N LEU A 34 1.01 11.86 2.78
CA LEU A 34 1.19 13.22 3.29
C LEU A 34 2.09 14.07 2.37
N ALA A 35 3.10 13.44 1.76
CA ALA A 35 4.03 14.10 0.84
C ALA A 35 3.49 14.23 -0.59
N ALA A 36 2.44 13.48 -0.96
CA ALA A 36 1.91 13.43 -2.32
C ALA A 36 1.30 14.79 -2.74
N PRO A 37 1.79 15.41 -3.83
CA PRO A 37 1.35 16.72 -4.28
C PRO A 37 0.05 16.66 -5.10
N ASP A 38 -0.28 15.53 -5.72
CA ASP A 38 -1.45 15.40 -6.60
C ASP A 38 -2.52 14.45 -6.08
N GLU A 39 -3.76 14.71 -6.49
CA GLU A 39 -4.95 13.99 -6.02
C GLU A 39 -5.04 12.55 -6.56
N ILE A 40 -4.49 12.30 -7.76
CA ILE A 40 -4.50 10.97 -8.39
C ILE A 40 -3.56 10.03 -7.64
N GLU A 41 -2.36 10.51 -7.30
CA GLU A 41 -1.38 9.79 -6.49
C GLU A 41 -1.92 9.57 -5.07
N ARG A 42 -2.56 10.59 -4.47
CA ARG A 42 -3.24 10.43 -3.17
C ARG A 42 -4.31 9.34 -3.20
N ALA A 43 -5.15 9.30 -4.22
CA ALA A 43 -6.18 8.27 -4.38
C ALA A 43 -5.57 6.85 -4.53
N LYS A 44 -4.48 6.72 -5.29
CA LYS A 44 -3.74 5.46 -5.43
C LYS A 44 -3.14 5.00 -4.09
N LEU A 45 -2.49 5.91 -3.37
CA LEU A 45 -1.88 5.63 -2.06
C LEU A 45 -2.95 5.27 -1.02
N GLN A 46 -4.10 5.94 -1.02
CA GLN A 46 -5.23 5.60 -0.15
C GLN A 46 -5.79 4.20 -0.43
N SER A 47 -5.88 3.80 -1.70
CA SER A 47 -6.27 2.44 -2.09
C SER A 47 -5.27 1.41 -1.56
N GLN A 48 -3.97 1.68 -1.70
CA GLN A 48 -2.90 0.81 -1.18
C GLN A 48 -2.90 0.71 0.34
N ILE A 49 -3.09 1.83 1.05
CA ILE A 49 -3.23 1.87 2.51
C ILE A 49 -4.41 1.01 2.97
N SER A 50 -5.55 1.08 2.26
CA SER A 50 -6.73 0.28 2.59
C SER A 50 -6.44 -1.22 2.46
N MET A 51 -5.74 -1.64 1.40
CA MET A 51 -5.33 -3.04 1.23
C MET A 51 -4.40 -3.52 2.36
N ILE A 52 -3.41 -2.71 2.75
CA ILE A 52 -2.48 -3.04 3.85
C ILE A 52 -3.26 -3.17 5.17
N ARG A 53 -4.22 -2.29 5.44
CA ARG A 53 -5.08 -2.35 6.63
C ARG A 53 -5.94 -3.60 6.66
N SER A 54 -6.56 -3.97 5.54
CA SER A 54 -7.32 -5.22 5.47
C SER A 54 -6.44 -6.44 5.72
N ALA A 55 -5.21 -6.47 5.20
CA ALA A 55 -4.27 -7.55 5.51
C ALA A 55 -3.86 -7.59 7.00
N PHE A 56 -3.92 -6.44 7.70
CA PHE A 56 -3.63 -6.35 9.14
C PHE A 56 -4.82 -6.77 10.02
N GLU A 57 -6.05 -6.52 9.58
CA GLU A 57 -7.27 -6.88 10.34
C GLU A 57 -7.68 -8.34 10.17
N PHE A 58 -7.35 -8.96 9.03
CA PHE A 58 -7.75 -10.34 8.69
C PHE A 58 -6.57 -11.34 8.61
N GLY A 59 -5.34 -10.89 8.84
CA GLY A 59 -4.11 -11.71 8.82
C GLY A 59 -3.64 -12.17 10.19
#